data_AF-A0A1S8LZK2-F1
#
_entry.id   AF-A0A1S8LZK2-F1
#
_cell.length_a   1.000
_cell.length_b   1.000
_cell.length_c   1.000
_cell.angle_alpha   90.00
_cell.angle_beta   90.00
_cell.angle_gamma   90.00
#
_symmetry.space_group_name_H-M   'P 1'
#
loop_
_entity.id
_entity.type
_entity.pdbx_description
1 polymer ?
#
loop_
_entity_poly.entity_id
_entity_poly.type
_entity_poly.pdbx_seq_one_letter_code
_entity_poly.pdbx_strand_id
1 'polypeptide(L)'
;MKRLIHSELYRMLHSTKIIAIVVITILIFMLDALFIKMYHFGFYNPKHTVVLNNLNFSPFILRDTDFFIFLIFCPIVFCDSLNYESTSGMYRLIMIRGYSKAKCILSKVASCAIVCFILTILMFIVGVIFGFMFENSVRVTSFFNGQHLNSTQALLYDFKFYIINYLLILMFLGICAVISVLSPQVVIAYIICCAVWLIMSPLANLVVSSLKLDIFDTKIVFDVLDGRNTIFWLIALCMTLGLFTLSSLIFKKKDYLY
;
A
#
# COMPACT_ATOMS: atom_id res chain seq x y z
N MET A 1 -5.77 -15.69 18.45
CA MET A 1 -5.31 -14.89 17.29
C MET A 1 -5.93 -15.37 16.00
N LYS A 2 -5.70 -16.61 15.55
CA LYS A 2 -6.26 -17.14 14.29
C LYS A 2 -7.77 -16.92 14.11
N ARG A 3 -8.58 -17.21 15.14
CA ARG A 3 -10.04 -16.99 15.10
C ARG A 3 -10.45 -15.51 14.94
N LEU A 4 -9.72 -14.59 15.59
CA LEU A 4 -9.97 -13.14 15.49
C LEU A 4 -9.65 -12.64 14.07
N ILE A 5 -8.49 -13.02 13.54
CA ILE A 5 -8.09 -12.67 12.18
C ILE A 5 -9.09 -13.21 11.17
N HIS A 6 -9.52 -14.47 11.32
CA HIS A 6 -10.52 -15.07 10.44
C HIS A 6 -11.87 -14.32 10.50
N SER A 7 -12.33 -13.95 11.70
CA SER A 7 -13.56 -13.17 11.86
C SER A 7 -13.46 -11.78 11.20
N GLU A 8 -12.32 -11.10 11.35
CA GLU A 8 -12.11 -9.77 10.75
C GLU A 8 -11.98 -9.85 9.23
N LEU A 9 -11.22 -10.82 8.71
CA LEU A 9 -11.15 -11.08 7.28
C LEU A 9 -12.51 -11.40 6.68
N TYR A 10 -13.30 -12.26 7.34
CA TYR A 10 -14.64 -12.58 6.87
C TYR A 10 -15.52 -11.33 6.79
N ARG A 11 -15.48 -10.47 7.81
CA ARG A 11 -16.18 -9.18 7.82
C ARG A 11 -15.70 -8.27 6.69
N MET A 12 -14.39 -8.15 6.47
CA MET A 12 -13.83 -7.30 5.43
C MET A 12 -14.22 -7.79 4.02
N LEU A 13 -14.13 -9.10 3.77
CA LEU A 13 -14.43 -9.71 2.47
C LEU A 13 -15.92 -9.71 2.13
N HIS A 14 -16.82 -9.57 3.11
CA HIS A 14 -18.27 -9.45 2.88
C HIS A 14 -18.76 -8.00 2.93
N SER A 15 -17.88 -7.03 3.22
CA SER A 15 -18.24 -5.61 3.21
C SER A 15 -18.35 -5.13 1.77
N THR A 16 -19.55 -4.73 1.36
CA THR A 16 -19.81 -4.18 0.02
C THR A 16 -18.90 -2.99 -0.30
N LYS A 17 -18.56 -2.17 0.70
CA LYS A 17 -17.64 -1.04 0.55
C LYS A 17 -16.22 -1.47 0.20
N ILE A 18 -15.71 -2.50 0.89
CA ILE A 18 -14.35 -3.01 0.67
C ILE A 18 -14.26 -3.76 -0.66
N ILE A 19 -15.28 -4.56 -0.98
CA ILE A 19 -15.34 -5.24 -2.29
C ILE A 19 -15.41 -4.19 -3.42
N ALA A 20 -16.27 -3.18 -3.28
CA ALA A 20 -16.41 -2.12 -4.27
C ALA A 20 -15.09 -1.37 -4.47
N ILE A 21 -14.39 -0.97 -3.41
CA ILE A 21 -13.12 -0.25 -3.55
C ILE A 21 -12.03 -1.13 -4.16
N VAL A 22 -11.96 -2.42 -3.82
CA VAL A 22 -11.02 -3.37 -4.47
C VAL A 22 -11.29 -3.46 -5.97
N VAL A 23 -12.56 -3.63 -6.37
CA VAL A 23 -12.95 -3.70 -7.79
C VAL A 23 -12.62 -2.40 -8.50
N ILE A 24 -12.95 -1.26 -7.91
CA ILE A 24 -12.64 0.08 -8.46
C ILE A 24 -11.13 0.25 -8.63
N THR A 25 -10.31 -0.13 -7.64
CA THR A 25 -8.84 -0.05 -7.75
C THR A 25 -8.32 -0.87 -8.92
N ILE A 26 -8.81 -2.11 -9.10
CA ILE A 26 -8.39 -2.96 -10.21
C ILE A 26 -8.85 -2.35 -11.56
N LEU A 27 -10.06 -1.80 -11.64
CA LEU A 27 -10.53 -1.13 -12.86
C LEU A 27 -9.68 0.09 -13.20
N ILE A 28 -9.33 0.92 -12.21
CA ILE A 28 -8.44 2.07 -12.39
C ILE A 28 -7.06 1.61 -12.86
N PHE A 29 -6.52 0.53 -12.27
CA PHE A 29 -5.27 -0.08 -12.69
C PHE A 29 -5.31 -0.55 -14.16
N MET A 30 -6.41 -1.17 -14.59
CA MET A 30 -6.58 -1.56 -16.01
C MET A 30 -6.70 -0.34 -16.94
N LEU A 31 -7.43 0.71 -16.52
CA LEU A 31 -7.56 1.94 -17.30
C LEU A 31 -6.22 2.66 -17.44
N ASP A 32 -5.42 2.69 -16.37
CA ASP A 32 -4.10 3.30 -16.38
C ASP A 32 -3.13 2.53 -17.29
N ALA A 33 -3.21 1.19 -17.29
CA ALA A 33 -2.49 0.38 -18.27
C ALA A 33 -2.83 0.77 -19.73
N LEU A 34 -4.10 1.02 -20.05
CA LEU A 34 -4.49 1.50 -21.37
C LEU A 34 -3.97 2.91 -21.67
N PHE A 35 -3.91 3.78 -20.67
CA PHE A 35 -3.40 5.14 -20.80
C PHE A 35 -1.90 5.13 -21.08
N ILE A 36 -1.12 4.42 -20.27
CA ILE A 36 0.34 4.28 -20.43
C ILE A 36 0.70 3.71 -21.81
N LYS A 37 -0.08 2.74 -22.29
CA LYS A 37 0.06 2.19 -23.65
C LYS A 37 -0.01 3.28 -24.73
N MET A 38 -0.87 4.29 -24.60
CA MET A 38 -0.97 5.36 -25.61
C MET A 38 0.32 6.20 -25.73
N TYR A 39 1.10 6.29 -24.66
CA TYR A 39 2.33 7.08 -24.63
C TYR A 39 3.59 6.27 -24.91
N HIS A 40 3.58 4.94 -24.69
CA HIS A 40 4.70 4.02 -24.92
C HIS A 40 5.99 4.29 -24.10
N PHE A 41 5.96 5.23 -23.15
CA PHE A 41 7.10 5.59 -22.31
C PHE A 41 6.76 5.47 -20.82
N GLY A 42 7.69 4.89 -20.06
CA GLY A 42 7.74 4.94 -18.60
C GLY A 42 8.73 6.00 -18.11
N PHE A 43 8.53 6.49 -16.89
CA PHE A 43 9.32 7.56 -16.26
C PHE A 43 9.92 7.16 -14.90
N TYR A 44 11.22 6.89 -14.79
CA TYR A 44 11.82 6.69 -13.46
C TYR A 44 11.88 8.01 -12.67
N ASN A 45 12.09 9.11 -13.37
CA ASN A 45 12.12 10.49 -12.88
C ASN A 45 11.73 11.41 -14.05
N PRO A 46 11.41 12.70 -13.82
CA PRO A 46 11.17 13.65 -14.90
C PRO A 46 12.29 13.76 -15.95
N LYS A 47 13.52 13.33 -15.59
CA LYS A 47 14.71 13.35 -16.45
C LYS A 47 15.11 12.00 -17.05
N HIS A 48 14.50 10.90 -16.60
CA HIS A 48 14.90 9.54 -17.00
C HIS A 48 13.68 8.74 -17.44
N THR A 49 13.58 8.49 -18.74
CA THR A 49 12.50 7.73 -19.38
C THR A 49 12.99 6.38 -19.88
N VAL A 50 12.06 5.45 -20.08
CA VAL A 50 12.33 4.14 -20.67
C VAL A 50 11.23 3.79 -21.65
N VAL A 51 11.59 3.14 -22.76
CA VAL A 51 10.60 2.60 -23.70
C VAL A 51 9.98 1.36 -23.08
N LEU A 52 8.64 1.31 -23.10
CA LEU A 52 7.90 0.20 -22.54
C LEU A 52 7.95 -1.01 -23.45
N ASN A 53 7.92 -2.18 -22.82
CA ASN A 53 7.86 -3.48 -23.47
C ASN A 53 7.12 -4.45 -22.54
N ASN A 54 6.84 -5.65 -23.04
CA ASN A 54 6.07 -6.65 -22.31
C ASN A 54 6.67 -7.06 -20.94
N LEU A 55 7.97 -6.89 -20.72
CA LEU A 55 8.67 -7.34 -19.50
C LEU A 55 8.95 -6.23 -18.48
N ASN A 56 8.77 -4.95 -18.82
CA ASN A 56 8.96 -3.83 -17.88
C ASN A 56 7.70 -3.00 -17.66
N PHE A 57 6.61 -3.30 -18.37
CA PHE A 57 5.35 -2.56 -18.33
C PHE A 57 4.69 -2.57 -16.94
N SER A 58 4.68 -3.73 -16.27
CA SER A 58 3.93 -3.96 -15.04
C SER A 58 4.31 -3.03 -13.86
N PRO A 59 5.61 -2.81 -13.54
CA PRO A 59 6.01 -1.84 -12.52
C PRO A 59 5.58 -0.40 -12.80
N PHE A 60 5.53 0.02 -14.07
CA PHE A 60 5.17 1.39 -14.42
C PHE A 60 3.68 1.69 -14.25
N ILE A 61 2.80 0.71 -14.49
CA ILE A 61 1.37 0.85 -14.18
C ILE A 61 1.16 1.01 -12.67
N LEU A 62 1.86 0.19 -11.87
CA LEU A 62 1.77 0.31 -10.41
C LEU A 62 2.27 1.66 -9.92
N ARG A 63 3.31 2.19 -10.56
CA ARG A 63 3.86 3.50 -10.23
C ARG A 63 2.83 4.62 -10.40
N ASP A 64 2.10 4.63 -11.51
CA ASP A 64 1.13 5.69 -11.81
C ASP A 64 -0.17 5.53 -11.01
N THR A 65 -0.55 4.30 -10.70
CA THR A 65 -1.68 4.01 -9.80
C THR A 65 -1.37 4.14 -8.31
N ASP A 66 -0.11 4.24 -7.89
CA ASP A 66 0.28 4.30 -6.48
C ASP A 66 -0.34 5.51 -5.75
N PHE A 67 -0.47 6.64 -6.45
CA PHE A 67 -1.19 7.81 -5.95
C PHE A 67 -2.62 7.46 -5.49
N PHE A 68 -3.36 6.72 -6.32
CA PHE A 68 -4.71 6.28 -6.00
C PHE A 68 -4.72 5.29 -4.83
N ILE A 69 -3.76 4.36 -4.82
CA ILE A 69 -3.65 3.34 -3.77
C ILE A 69 -3.47 4.00 -2.40
N PHE A 70 -2.51 4.91 -2.27
CA PHE A 70 -2.19 5.51 -0.97
C PHE A 70 -3.17 6.59 -0.54
N LEU A 71 -3.75 7.37 -1.46
CA LEU A 71 -4.67 8.46 -1.10
C LEU A 71 -6.11 7.99 -0.89
N ILE A 72 -6.55 6.97 -1.62
CA ILE A 72 -7.97 6.55 -1.65
C ILE A 72 -8.11 5.14 -1.08
N PHE A 73 -7.48 4.14 -1.69
CA PHE A 73 -7.70 2.75 -1.30
C PHE A 73 -7.28 2.47 0.15
N CYS A 74 -6.03 2.79 0.50
CA CYS A 74 -5.47 2.51 1.81
C CYS A 74 -6.25 3.21 2.94
N PRO A 75 -6.50 4.53 2.92
CA PRO A 75 -7.20 5.21 3.99
C PRO A 75 -8.65 4.71 4.15
N ILE A 76 -9.36 4.41 3.04
CA ILE A 76 -10.71 3.84 3.11
C ILE A 76 -10.69 2.48 3.83
N VAL A 77 -9.85 1.55 3.38
CA VAL A 77 -9.81 0.18 3.92
C VAL A 77 -9.31 0.18 5.37
N PHE A 78 -8.28 0.98 5.67
CA PHE A 78 -7.66 0.99 6.99
C PHE A 78 -8.54 1.68 8.02
N CYS A 79 -9.01 2.91 7.74
CA CYS A 79 -9.82 3.65 8.71
C CYS A 79 -11.18 2.99 8.92
N ASP A 80 -11.83 2.46 7.87
CA ASP A 80 -13.11 1.76 8.05
C ASP A 80 -12.93 0.51 8.92
N SER A 81 -11.88 -0.29 8.69
CA SER A 81 -11.66 -1.52 9.47
C SER A 81 -11.22 -1.26 10.91
N LEU A 82 -10.33 -0.29 11.12
CA LEU A 82 -9.76 0.04 12.44
C LEU A 82 -10.76 0.77 13.33
N ASN A 83 -11.58 1.66 12.77
CA ASN A 83 -12.54 2.46 13.54
C ASN A 83 -13.97 1.91 13.52
N TYR A 84 -14.22 0.79 12.82
CA TYR A 84 -15.55 0.16 12.70
C TYR A 84 -16.28 0.02 14.03
N GLU A 85 -15.57 -0.41 15.08
CA GLU A 85 -16.15 -0.74 16.38
C GLU A 85 -16.49 0.52 17.19
N SER A 86 -15.67 1.57 17.03
CA SER A 86 -15.90 2.88 17.63
C SER A 86 -17.12 3.56 17.02
N THR A 87 -17.30 3.45 15.70
CA THR A 87 -18.43 4.09 15.00
C THR A 87 -19.74 3.32 15.09
N SER A 88 -19.69 1.99 15.17
CA SER A 88 -20.89 1.14 15.32
C SER A 88 -21.39 1.04 16.77
N GLY A 89 -20.69 1.61 17.74
CA GLY A 89 -21.01 1.48 19.18
C GLY A 89 -20.72 0.08 19.74
N MET A 90 -20.24 -0.86 18.92
CA MET A 90 -19.91 -2.23 19.33
C MET A 90 -18.62 -2.34 20.16
N TYR A 91 -17.87 -1.24 20.31
CA TYR A 91 -16.67 -1.19 21.13
C TYR A 91 -16.89 -1.74 22.55
N ARG A 92 -18.05 -1.44 23.18
CA ARG A 92 -18.41 -1.95 24.51
C ARG A 92 -18.49 -3.47 24.54
N LEU A 93 -19.08 -4.09 23.51
CA LEU A 93 -19.21 -5.55 23.41
C LEU A 93 -17.87 -6.25 23.27
N ILE A 94 -16.88 -5.57 22.68
CA ILE A 94 -15.54 -6.12 22.44
C ILE A 94 -14.68 -6.02 23.68
N MET A 95 -14.86 -4.95 24.45
CA MET A 95 -14.20 -4.74 25.74
C MET A 95 -14.65 -5.75 26.80
N ILE A 96 -15.83 -6.36 26.65
CA ILE A 96 -16.36 -7.41 27.53
C ILE A 96 -15.83 -8.81 27.13
N ARG A 97 -15.30 -8.98 25.92
CA ARG A 97 -14.74 -10.28 25.47
C ARG A 97 -13.47 -10.61 26.26
N GLY A 98 -13.25 -11.90 26.55
CA GLY A 98 -12.03 -12.41 27.20
C GLY A 98 -10.74 -12.34 26.36
N TYR A 99 -10.70 -11.52 25.31
CA TYR A 99 -9.51 -11.30 24.50
C TYR A 99 -8.78 -10.04 24.99
N SER A 100 -7.44 -10.05 24.97
CA SER A 100 -6.70 -8.84 25.30
C SER A 100 -6.86 -7.78 24.21
N LYS A 101 -6.98 -6.50 24.60
CA LYS A 101 -7.15 -5.36 23.69
C LYS A 101 -6.09 -5.34 22.57
N ALA A 102 -4.83 -5.61 22.91
CA ALA A 102 -3.74 -5.71 21.95
C ALA A 102 -3.95 -6.80 20.88
N LYS A 103 -4.55 -7.94 21.25
CA LYS A 103 -4.87 -9.01 20.30
C LYS A 103 -5.97 -8.59 19.33
N CYS A 104 -6.91 -7.74 19.76
CA CYS A 104 -7.96 -7.20 18.89
C CYS A 104 -7.36 -6.29 17.81
N ILE A 105 -6.56 -5.29 18.19
CA ILE A 105 -5.96 -4.38 17.20
C ILE A 105 -4.98 -5.09 16.26
N LEU A 106 -4.14 -5.98 16.79
CA LEU A 106 -3.23 -6.76 15.95
C LEU A 106 -3.97 -7.65 14.96
N SER A 107 -5.16 -8.16 15.32
CA SER A 107 -5.97 -8.93 14.38
C SER A 107 -6.55 -8.09 13.24
N LYS A 108 -6.90 -6.82 13.50
CA LYS A 108 -7.35 -5.88 12.46
C LYS A 108 -6.22 -5.50 11.53
N VAL A 109 -5.06 -5.12 12.09
CA VAL A 109 -3.86 -4.80 11.31
C VAL A 109 -3.46 -6.00 10.43
N ALA A 110 -3.43 -7.21 10.98
CA ALA A 110 -3.13 -8.41 10.20
C ALA A 110 -4.16 -8.67 9.09
N SER A 111 -5.45 -8.40 9.34
CA SER A 111 -6.50 -8.57 8.32
C SER A 111 -6.37 -7.55 7.18
N CYS A 112 -6.11 -6.28 7.51
CA CYS A 112 -5.81 -5.25 6.51
C CYS A 112 -4.57 -5.59 5.69
N ALA A 113 -3.49 -6.05 6.34
CA ALA A 113 -2.28 -6.48 5.66
C ALA A 113 -2.56 -7.61 4.65
N ILE A 114 -3.33 -8.63 5.05
CA ILE A 114 -3.70 -9.75 4.16
C ILE A 114 -4.54 -9.26 2.97
N VAL A 115 -5.52 -8.37 3.19
CA VAL A 115 -6.33 -7.81 2.09
C VAL A 115 -5.47 -7.02 1.11
N CYS A 116 -4.55 -6.19 1.60
CA CYS A 116 -3.60 -5.46 0.75
C CYS A 116 -2.66 -6.41 0.01
N PHE A 117 -2.20 -7.49 0.63
CA PHE A 117 -1.35 -8.48 -0.02
C PHE A 117 -2.08 -9.19 -1.17
N ILE A 118 -3.35 -9.54 -0.99
CA ILE A 118 -4.16 -10.12 -2.06
C ILE A 118 -4.30 -9.12 -3.21
N LEU A 119 -4.58 -7.84 -2.91
CA LEU A 119 -4.67 -6.80 -3.94
C LEU A 119 -3.35 -6.64 -4.71
N THR A 120 -2.20 -6.58 -4.03
CA THR A 120 -0.90 -6.41 -4.71
C THR A 120 -0.57 -7.58 -5.62
N ILE A 121 -0.88 -8.81 -5.21
CA ILE A 121 -0.72 -10.00 -6.07
C ILE A 121 -1.67 -9.96 -7.27
N LEU A 122 -2.92 -9.55 -7.08
CA LEU A 122 -3.88 -9.40 -8.18
C LEU A 122 -3.40 -8.35 -9.19
N MET A 123 -2.93 -7.19 -8.73
CA MET A 123 -2.38 -6.15 -9.60
C MET A 123 -1.13 -6.63 -10.34
N PHE A 124 -0.25 -7.40 -9.68
CA PHE A 124 0.91 -8.00 -10.35
C PHE A 124 0.49 -8.92 -11.49
N ILE A 125 -0.47 -9.82 -11.25
CA ILE A 125 -0.98 -10.75 -12.27
C ILE A 125 -1.59 -9.97 -13.44
N VAL A 126 -2.44 -8.99 -13.16
CA VAL A 126 -3.07 -8.15 -14.19
C VAL A 126 -2.03 -7.36 -14.97
N GLY A 127 -1.06 -6.73 -14.31
CA GLY A 127 0.00 -5.96 -14.95
C GLY A 127 0.87 -6.79 -15.89
N VAL A 128 1.21 -8.01 -15.47
CA VAL A 128 1.96 -8.95 -16.33
C VAL A 128 1.14 -9.38 -17.54
N ILE A 129 -0.14 -9.75 -17.35
CA ILE A 129 -1.04 -10.13 -18.46
C ILE A 129 -1.15 -8.98 -19.46
N PHE A 130 -1.38 -7.75 -18.99
CA PHE A 130 -1.48 -6.58 -19.85
C PHE A 130 -0.17 -6.29 -20.59
N GLY A 131 0.98 -6.44 -19.94
CA GLY A 131 2.28 -6.31 -20.59
C GLY A 131 2.44 -7.28 -21.77
N PHE A 132 2.09 -8.57 -21.58
CA PHE A 132 2.15 -9.56 -22.66
C PHE A 132 1.09 -9.35 -23.76
N MET A 133 -0.05 -8.77 -23.44
CA MET A 133 -1.14 -8.54 -24.41
C MET A 133 -0.94 -7.29 -25.27
N PHE A 134 -0.41 -6.21 -24.68
CA PHE A 134 -0.44 -4.88 -25.31
C PHE A 134 0.90 -4.36 -25.81
N GLU A 135 2.01 -4.84 -25.24
CA GLU A 135 3.35 -4.35 -25.57
C GLU A 135 4.14 -5.32 -26.44
N ASN A 136 5.15 -4.78 -27.12
CA ASN A 136 6.01 -5.56 -28.00
C ASN A 136 6.77 -6.63 -27.22
N SER A 137 6.79 -7.85 -27.75
CA SER A 137 7.49 -8.97 -27.14
C SER A 137 8.99 -8.84 -27.32
N VAL A 138 9.72 -8.63 -26.22
CA VAL A 138 11.18 -8.54 -26.22
C VAL A 138 11.79 -9.68 -25.40
N ARG A 139 12.96 -10.17 -25.81
CA ARG A 139 13.67 -11.25 -25.09
C ARG A 139 14.53 -10.76 -23.93
N VAL A 140 14.99 -9.51 -24.01
CA VAL A 140 15.92 -8.88 -23.07
C VAL A 140 15.49 -7.44 -22.83
N THR A 141 15.48 -7.01 -21.57
CA THR A 141 15.10 -5.63 -21.21
C THR A 141 16.10 -5.01 -20.26
N SER A 142 16.24 -3.69 -20.34
CA SER A 142 17.07 -2.91 -19.44
C SER A 142 16.20 -2.13 -18.46
N PHE A 143 16.48 -2.28 -17.18
CA PHE A 143 15.94 -1.42 -16.13
C PHE A 143 16.92 -0.26 -15.82
N PHE A 144 16.65 0.50 -14.74
CA PHE A 144 17.31 1.77 -14.42
C PHE A 144 18.86 1.72 -14.35
N ASN A 145 19.45 0.54 -14.10
CA ASN A 145 20.91 0.35 -14.06
C ASN A 145 21.55 -0.12 -15.38
N GLY A 146 20.80 -0.17 -16.48
CA GLY A 146 21.30 -0.62 -17.78
C GLY A 146 21.65 -2.12 -17.86
N GLN A 147 21.35 -2.90 -16.81
CA GLN A 147 21.54 -4.35 -16.84
C GLN A 147 20.51 -4.99 -17.76
N HIS A 148 21.01 -5.79 -18.71
CA HIS A 148 20.20 -6.59 -19.62
C HIS A 148 19.67 -7.83 -18.88
N LEU A 149 18.37 -7.82 -18.57
CA LEU A 149 17.69 -8.92 -17.92
C LEU A 149 16.99 -9.79 -18.95
N ASN A 150 17.16 -11.11 -18.83
CA ASN A 150 16.37 -12.08 -19.58
C ASN A 150 14.91 -12.09 -19.08
N SER A 151 13.98 -12.61 -19.87
CA SER A 151 12.55 -12.68 -19.53
C SER A 151 12.23 -13.21 -18.11
N THR A 152 12.91 -14.26 -17.65
CA THR A 152 12.71 -14.81 -16.30
C THR A 152 13.24 -13.88 -15.21
N GLN A 153 14.37 -13.22 -15.46
CA GLN A 153 14.97 -12.26 -14.53
C GLN A 153 14.14 -10.98 -14.44
N ALA A 154 13.56 -10.53 -15.56
CA ALA A 154 12.65 -9.39 -15.60
C ALA A 154 11.36 -9.68 -14.81
N LEU A 155 10.76 -10.87 -14.97
CA LEU A 155 9.56 -11.23 -14.19
C LEU A 155 9.85 -11.33 -12.68
N LEU A 156 11.04 -11.81 -12.30
CA LEU A 156 11.49 -11.80 -10.91
C LEU A 156 11.75 -10.38 -10.40
N TYR A 157 12.24 -9.47 -11.24
CA TYR A 157 12.41 -8.06 -10.91
C TYR A 157 11.05 -7.40 -10.63
N ASP A 158 10.08 -7.61 -11.50
CA ASP A 158 8.71 -7.12 -11.33
C ASP A 158 8.09 -7.68 -10.05
N PHE A 159 8.23 -8.97 -9.79
CA PHE A 159 7.73 -9.56 -8.55
C PHE A 159 8.35 -8.91 -7.30
N LYS A 160 9.68 -8.68 -7.30
CA LYS A 160 10.36 -7.98 -6.20
C LYS A 160 9.86 -6.54 -6.06
N PHE A 161 9.61 -5.84 -7.17
CA PHE A 161 9.04 -4.49 -7.17
C PHE A 161 7.71 -4.43 -6.41
N TYR A 162 6.78 -5.35 -6.71
CA TYR A 162 5.49 -5.42 -6.02
C TYR A 162 5.61 -5.78 -4.53
N ILE A 163 6.55 -6.65 -4.16
CA ILE A 163 6.80 -6.99 -2.75
C ILE A 163 7.35 -5.79 -1.97
N ILE A 164 8.25 -5.01 -2.57
CA ILE A 164 8.76 -3.78 -1.95
C ILE A 164 7.65 -2.73 -1.84
N ASN A 165 6.81 -2.58 -2.87
CA ASN A 165 5.67 -1.66 -2.78
C ASN A 165 4.67 -2.10 -1.69
N TYR A 166 4.44 -3.40 -1.53
CA TYR A 166 3.64 -3.92 -0.42
C TYR A 166 4.23 -3.56 0.95
N LEU A 167 5.56 -3.50 1.10
CA LEU A 167 6.19 -3.01 2.33
C LEU A 167 5.92 -1.51 2.57
N LEU A 168 5.87 -0.68 1.52
CA LEU A 168 5.44 0.72 1.64
C LEU A 168 4.00 0.79 2.16
N ILE A 169 3.09 -0.02 1.61
CA ILE A 169 1.70 -0.11 2.08
C ILE A 169 1.64 -0.53 3.56
N LEU A 170 2.48 -1.47 4.00
CA LEU A 170 2.54 -1.88 5.41
C LEU A 170 3.05 -0.76 6.34
N MET A 171 4.04 0.02 5.91
CA MET A 171 4.48 1.20 6.67
C MET A 171 3.32 2.19 6.83
N PHE A 172 2.60 2.46 5.75
CA PHE A 172 1.45 3.36 5.78
C PHE A 172 0.31 2.83 6.64
N LEU A 173 0.04 1.51 6.60
CA LEU A 173 -0.90 0.86 7.51
C LEU A 173 -0.52 1.07 8.98
N GLY A 174 0.77 1.04 9.32
CA GLY A 174 1.26 1.37 10.65
C GLY A 174 0.89 2.78 11.09
N ILE A 175 1.08 3.77 10.20
CA ILE A 175 0.72 5.16 10.45
C ILE A 175 -0.79 5.29 10.65
N CYS A 176 -1.58 4.71 9.73
CA CYS A 176 -3.03 4.70 9.82
C CYS A 176 -3.53 4.01 11.10
N ALA A 177 -2.88 2.95 11.57
CA ALA A 177 -3.22 2.28 12.82
C ALA A 177 -3.09 3.21 14.03
N VAL A 178 -2.00 3.98 14.11
CA VAL A 178 -1.81 4.96 15.19
C VAL A 178 -2.87 6.07 15.12
N ILE A 179 -3.08 6.66 13.94
CA ILE A 179 -4.08 7.73 13.73
C ILE A 179 -5.49 7.25 14.06
N SER A 180 -5.85 6.05 13.62
CA SER A 180 -7.16 5.44 13.84
C SER A 180 -7.44 5.21 15.33
N VAL A 181 -6.44 4.72 16.07
CA VAL A 181 -6.56 4.55 17.53
C VAL A 181 -6.72 5.89 18.24
N LEU A 182 -6.08 6.97 17.77
CA LEU A 182 -6.22 8.29 18.40
C LEU A 182 -7.54 8.97 18.03
N SER A 183 -8.06 8.71 16.84
CA SER A 183 -9.23 9.40 16.31
C SER A 183 -10.55 8.80 16.84
N PRO A 184 -11.51 9.64 17.27
CA PRO A 184 -12.82 9.14 17.72
C PRO A 184 -13.75 8.79 16.55
N GLN A 185 -13.57 9.41 15.39
CA GLN A 185 -14.42 9.24 14.21
C GLN A 185 -13.62 8.76 12.99
N VAL A 186 -14.23 7.94 12.14
CA VAL A 186 -13.62 7.45 10.88
C VAL A 186 -13.26 8.61 9.94
N VAL A 187 -14.14 9.61 9.81
CA VAL A 187 -13.94 10.74 8.88
C VAL A 187 -12.71 11.56 9.26
N ILE A 188 -12.53 11.84 10.55
CA ILE A 188 -11.35 12.57 11.05
C ILE A 188 -10.08 11.75 10.81
N ALA A 189 -10.12 10.44 11.12
CA ALA A 189 -8.98 9.55 10.89
C ALA A 189 -8.58 9.54 9.40
N TYR A 190 -9.56 9.47 8.50
CA TYR A 190 -9.37 9.49 7.07
C TYR A 190 -8.68 10.77 6.60
N ILE A 191 -9.20 11.94 6.99
CA ILE A 191 -8.63 13.25 6.60
C ILE A 191 -7.19 13.37 7.08
N ILE A 192 -6.91 12.96 8.32
CA ILE A 192 -5.54 13.01 8.88
C ILE A 192 -4.62 12.04 8.13
N CYS A 193 -5.08 10.83 7.79
CA CYS A 193 -4.26 9.89 7.01
C CYS A 193 -3.89 10.44 5.63
N CYS A 194 -4.85 11.05 4.92
CA CYS A 194 -4.59 11.69 3.63
C CYS A 194 -3.63 12.87 3.77
N ALA A 195 -3.80 13.71 4.80
CA ALA A 195 -2.90 14.84 5.05
C ALA A 195 -1.47 14.37 5.36
N VAL A 196 -1.31 13.33 6.19
CA VAL A 196 0.01 12.76 6.50
C VAL A 196 0.65 12.18 5.25
N TRP A 197 -0.10 11.43 4.44
CA TRP A 197 0.43 10.91 3.18
C TRP A 197 0.87 12.04 2.25
N LEU A 198 0.06 13.09 2.07
CA LEU A 198 0.42 14.23 1.24
C LEU A 198 1.74 14.87 1.68
N ILE A 199 1.94 15.07 2.99
CA ILE A 199 3.18 15.63 3.56
C ILE A 199 4.39 14.72 3.35
N MET A 200 4.20 13.39 3.39
CA MET A 200 5.26 12.40 3.23
C MET A 200 5.43 11.89 1.78
N SER A 201 4.69 12.48 0.84
CA SER A 201 4.75 12.15 -0.58
C SER A 201 5.68 13.14 -1.31
N PRO A 202 6.28 12.75 -2.44
CA PRO A 202 7.07 13.66 -3.27
C PRO A 202 6.27 14.85 -3.80
N LEU A 203 4.93 14.79 -3.75
CA LEU A 203 4.04 15.91 -4.08
C LEU A 203 4.18 17.07 -3.07
N ALA A 204 4.59 16.80 -1.83
CA ALA A 204 4.87 17.82 -0.83
C ALA A 204 5.97 18.79 -1.29
N ASN A 205 7.00 18.29 -1.97
CA ASN A 205 8.11 19.10 -2.48
C ASN A 205 7.65 20.17 -3.49
N LEU A 206 6.52 19.94 -4.15
CA LEU A 206 5.92 20.88 -5.11
C LEU A 206 5.27 22.08 -4.42
N VAL A 207 4.84 21.91 -3.15
CA VAL A 207 4.17 22.93 -2.34
C VAL A 207 5.15 23.59 -1.36
N VAL A 208 6.04 22.81 -0.75
CA VAL A 208 7.00 23.25 0.26
C VAL A 208 8.38 22.65 -0.05
N SER A 209 9.25 23.44 -0.66
CA SER A 209 10.58 23.02 -1.13
C SER A 209 11.55 22.58 -0.01
N SER A 210 11.21 22.84 1.25
CA SER A 210 12.01 22.49 2.44
C SER A 210 11.67 21.13 3.06
N LEU A 211 10.53 20.51 2.72
CA LEU A 211 10.08 19.23 3.29
C LEU A 211 10.45 18.05 2.38
N LYS A 212 11.73 17.68 2.36
CA LYS A 212 12.24 16.51 1.60
C LYS A 212 12.02 15.20 2.37
N LEU A 213 10.77 14.81 2.59
CA LEU A 213 10.42 13.54 3.25
C LEU A 213 9.71 12.62 2.26
N ASP A 214 10.42 12.18 1.21
CA ASP A 214 9.86 11.40 0.08
C ASP A 214 9.72 9.90 0.38
N ILE A 215 9.19 9.54 1.55
CA ILE A 215 9.22 8.14 2.05
C ILE A 215 8.32 7.21 1.22
N PHE A 216 7.23 7.73 0.65
CA PHE A 216 6.25 6.96 -0.14
C PHE A 216 6.41 7.14 -1.65
N ASP A 217 7.59 7.53 -2.13
CA ASP A 217 7.86 7.59 -3.57
C ASP A 217 8.19 6.20 -4.13
N THR A 218 7.45 5.79 -5.16
CA THR A 218 7.77 4.64 -6.03
C THR A 218 9.20 4.63 -6.55
N LYS A 219 9.85 5.79 -6.71
CA LYS A 219 11.27 5.88 -7.06
C LYS A 219 12.16 5.15 -6.05
N ILE A 220 11.83 5.21 -4.77
CA ILE A 220 12.57 4.47 -3.73
C ILE A 220 12.56 2.99 -4.05
N VAL A 221 11.46 2.45 -4.57
CA VAL A 221 11.37 1.03 -4.94
C VAL A 221 12.40 0.69 -6.02
N PHE A 222 12.55 1.53 -7.05
CA PHE A 222 13.58 1.36 -8.07
C PHE A 222 14.99 1.52 -7.50
N ASP A 223 15.23 2.53 -6.64
CA ASP A 223 16.54 2.75 -6.00
C ASP A 223 16.95 1.60 -5.06
N VAL A 224 15.99 0.94 -4.41
CA VAL A 224 16.20 -0.25 -3.57
C VAL A 224 16.54 -1.46 -4.43
N LEU A 225 15.83 -1.67 -5.53
CA LEU A 225 16.10 -2.79 -6.46
C LEU A 225 17.46 -2.67 -7.14
N ASP A 226 17.89 -1.44 -7.43
CA ASP A 226 19.19 -1.13 -8.01
C ASP A 226 20.33 -1.14 -6.96
N GLY A 227 20.01 -1.36 -5.68
CA GLY A 227 20.99 -1.44 -4.59
C GLY A 227 21.54 -0.09 -4.14
N ARG A 228 20.96 1.03 -4.59
CA ARG A 228 21.37 2.39 -4.19
C ARG A 228 20.89 2.75 -2.79
N ASN A 229 19.77 2.17 -2.35
CA ASN A 229 19.17 2.43 -1.05
C ASN A 229 19.06 1.16 -0.19
N THR A 230 20.16 0.74 0.42
CA THR A 230 20.20 -0.44 1.32
C THR A 230 19.57 -0.17 2.68
N ILE A 231 19.50 1.10 3.11
CA ILE A 231 18.96 1.53 4.41
C ILE A 231 17.44 1.35 4.48
N PHE A 232 16.75 1.36 3.33
CA PHE A 232 15.31 1.19 3.23
C PHE A 232 14.77 0.00 4.01
N TRP A 233 15.43 -1.17 3.93
CA TRP A 233 14.99 -2.38 4.62
C TRP A 233 14.94 -2.22 6.15
N LEU A 234 15.94 -1.53 6.70
CA LEU A 234 16.00 -1.23 8.13
C LEU A 234 14.89 -0.24 8.52
N ILE A 235 14.68 0.81 7.72
CA ILE A 235 13.62 1.81 7.95
C ILE A 235 12.25 1.14 7.91
N ALA A 236 11.98 0.31 6.90
CA ALA A 236 10.72 -0.39 6.74
C ALA A 236 10.42 -1.32 7.92
N LEU A 237 11.41 -2.07 8.39
CA LEU A 237 11.27 -2.95 9.55
C LEU A 237 11.03 -2.14 10.83
N CYS A 238 11.82 -1.09 11.08
CA CYS A 238 11.67 -0.24 12.26
C CYS A 238 10.33 0.50 12.29
N MET A 239 9.89 1.06 11.16
CA MET A 239 8.61 1.77 11.06
C MET A 239 7.43 0.83 11.27
N THR A 240 7.40 -0.32 10.57
CA THR A 240 6.26 -1.26 10.68
C THR A 240 6.14 -1.82 12.11
N LEU A 241 7.23 -2.33 12.69
CA LEU A 241 7.21 -2.88 14.04
C LEU A 241 6.97 -1.78 15.10
N GLY A 242 7.62 -0.63 14.95
CA GLY A 242 7.46 0.52 15.86
C GLY A 242 6.04 1.05 15.90
N LEU A 243 5.39 1.23 14.75
CA LEU A 243 4.03 1.76 14.68
C LEU A 243 2.97 0.73 15.11
N PHE A 244 3.17 -0.56 14.84
CA PHE A 244 2.27 -1.61 15.33
C PHE A 244 2.38 -1.79 16.85
N THR A 245 3.59 -1.72 17.40
CA THR A 245 3.76 -1.75 18.86
C THR A 245 3.16 -0.50 19.51
N LEU A 246 3.40 0.69 18.96
CA LEU A 246 2.84 1.94 19.45
C LEU A 246 1.31 1.94 19.43
N SER A 247 0.69 1.58 18.30
CA SER A 247 -0.77 1.48 18.20
C SER A 247 -1.36 0.50 19.21
N SER A 248 -0.72 -0.65 19.43
CA SER A 248 -1.13 -1.60 20.47
C SER A 248 -0.99 -1.04 21.89
N LEU A 249 0.08 -0.29 22.19
CA LEU A 249 0.29 0.35 23.50
C LEU A 249 -0.76 1.43 23.77
N ILE A 250 -1.06 2.28 22.79
CA ILE A 250 -2.10 3.30 22.91
C ILE A 250 -3.47 2.65 23.09
N PHE A 251 -3.78 1.61 22.31
CA PHE A 251 -5.06 0.92 22.38
C PHE A 251 -5.28 0.20 23.73
N LYS A 252 -4.21 -0.30 24.38
CA LYS A 252 -4.32 -0.86 25.74
C LYS A 252 -4.82 0.17 26.76
N LYS A 253 -4.38 1.42 26.63
CA LYS A 253 -4.72 2.52 27.56
C LYS A 253 -6.12 3.10 27.33
N LYS A 254 -6.74 2.84 26.18
CA LYS A 254 -8.10 3.30 25.87
C LYS A 254 -9.13 2.51 26.68
N ASP A 255 -10.00 3.20 27.40
CA ASP A 255 -11.10 2.61 28.17
C ASP A 255 -12.45 3.07 27.65
N TYR A 256 -13.52 2.33 27.95
CA TYR A 256 -14.84 2.63 27.39
C TYR A 256 -15.41 3.99 27.87
N LEU A 257 -14.89 4.50 28.99
CA LEU A 257 -15.33 5.75 29.63
C LEU A 257 -14.61 6.99 29.07
N TYR A 258 -13.48 6.84 28.37
CA TYR A 258 -12.66 7.93 27.83
C TYR A 258 -11.94 7.56 26.53
#